data_AF-A0A8J2X537-F1
#
_entry.id   AF-A0A8J2X537-F1
#
_cell.length_a   1.000
_cell.length_b   1.000
_cell.length_c   1.000
_cell.angle_alpha   90.00
_cell.angle_beta   90.00
_cell.angle_gamma   90.00
#
_symmetry.space_group_name_H-M   'P 1'
#
loop_
_entity.id
_entity.type
_entity.pdbx_description
1 polymer ?
#
loop_
_entity_poly.entity_id
_entity_poly.type
_entity_poly.pdbx_seq_one_letter_code
_entity_poly.pdbx_strand_id
1 'polypeptide(L)'
;MELMDVEETLRSRPLVNSQGTRFPHDVPPRVHIPQIKLTPMQSAAEIFAPWYEECDQLVQLADLHDMRGRQFDRWYESQYLSNKPPGMAMGMLSPSRRE
;
A
#
# COMPACT_ATOMS: atom_id res chain seq x y z
N MET A 1 -79.17 -33.61 -24.38
CA MET A 1 -78.52 -32.98 -23.22
C MET A 1 -77.43 -33.94 -22.75
N GLU A 2 -76.42 -34.18 -23.58
CA GLU A 2 -75.41 -35.25 -23.33
C GLU A 2 -73.98 -34.87 -23.77
N LEU A 3 -73.76 -33.66 -24.31
CA LEU A 3 -72.42 -33.24 -24.77
C LEU A 3 -71.52 -32.71 -23.63
N MET A 4 -72.10 -32.24 -22.53
CA MET A 4 -71.34 -31.72 -21.38
C MET A 4 -70.54 -32.83 -20.66
N ASP A 5 -71.08 -34.04 -20.60
CA ASP A 5 -70.50 -35.15 -19.84
C ASP A 5 -69.18 -35.66 -20.47
N VAL A 6 -69.12 -35.69 -21.80
CA VAL A 6 -67.91 -36.10 -22.54
C VAL A 6 -66.82 -35.03 -22.45
N GLU A 7 -67.20 -33.76 -22.54
CA GLU A 7 -66.24 -32.66 -22.49
C GLU A 7 -65.64 -32.50 -21.08
N GLU A 8 -66.45 -32.68 -20.04
CA GLU A 8 -66.00 -32.72 -18.65
C GLU A 8 -65.09 -33.93 -18.38
N THR A 9 -65.42 -35.09 -18.95
CA THR A 9 -64.57 -36.29 -18.91
C THR A 9 -63.23 -36.08 -19.61
N LEU A 10 -63.21 -35.44 -20.79
CA LEU A 10 -61.97 -35.17 -21.52
C LEU A 10 -61.09 -34.16 -20.78
N ARG A 11 -61.68 -33.14 -20.16
CA ARG A 11 -60.94 -32.15 -19.35
C ARG A 11 -60.42 -32.73 -18.03
N SER A 12 -61.07 -33.75 -17.49
CA SER A 12 -60.63 -34.43 -16.27
C SER A 12 -59.34 -35.24 -16.45
N ARG A 13 -58.96 -35.55 -17.70
CA ARG A 13 -57.73 -36.29 -18.02
C ARG A 13 -56.61 -35.33 -18.43
N PRO A 14 -55.47 -35.32 -17.73
CA PRO A 14 -54.36 -34.48 -18.12
C PRO A 14 -53.77 -34.94 -19.46
N LEU A 15 -53.45 -33.98 -20.33
CA LEU A 15 -52.75 -34.25 -21.56
C LEU A 15 -51.31 -34.68 -21.25
N VAL A 16 -50.90 -35.80 -21.83
CA VAL A 16 -49.54 -36.33 -21.66
C VAL A 16 -48.76 -36.18 -22.96
N ASN A 17 -47.46 -35.86 -22.83
CA ASN A 17 -46.59 -35.79 -23.99
C ASN A 17 -46.30 -37.20 -24.53
N SER A 18 -46.47 -37.40 -25.83
CA SER A 18 -46.17 -38.67 -26.53
C SER A 18 -44.75 -39.20 -26.29
N GLN A 19 -43.80 -38.29 -26.02
CA GLN A 19 -42.40 -38.65 -25.77
C GLN A 19 -42.11 -38.99 -24.31
N GLY A 20 -43.09 -38.83 -23.40
CA GLY A 20 -42.98 -39.19 -21.98
C GLY A 20 -41.69 -38.68 -21.34
N THR A 21 -40.88 -39.62 -20.87
CA THR A 21 -39.57 -39.39 -20.21
C THR A 21 -38.43 -39.05 -21.18
N ARG A 22 -38.61 -39.25 -22.49
CA ARG A 22 -37.62 -38.85 -23.51
C ARG A 22 -37.72 -37.38 -23.88
N PHE A 23 -38.78 -36.69 -23.44
CA PHE A 23 -38.88 -35.26 -23.63
C PHE A 23 -37.86 -34.58 -22.71
N PRO A 24 -36.97 -33.72 -23.24
CA PRO A 24 -35.90 -33.11 -22.45
C PRO A 24 -36.50 -32.08 -21.48
N HIS A 25 -36.72 -32.52 -20.23
CA HIS A 25 -37.18 -31.66 -19.13
C HIS A 25 -36.02 -31.10 -18.30
N ASP A 26 -34.92 -31.83 -18.22
CA ASP A 26 -33.78 -31.49 -17.37
C ASP A 26 -32.84 -30.55 -18.11
N VAL A 27 -33.14 -29.26 -18.04
CA VAL A 27 -32.15 -28.22 -18.35
C VAL A 27 -31.27 -28.06 -17.11
N PRO A 28 -29.94 -28.25 -17.22
CA PRO A 28 -29.06 -28.12 -16.08
C PRO A 28 -29.17 -26.70 -15.48
N PRO A 29 -29.18 -26.58 -14.14
CA PRO A 29 -29.31 -25.29 -13.49
C PRO A 29 -28.13 -24.39 -13.85
N ARG A 30 -28.42 -23.09 -14.01
CA ARG A 30 -27.41 -22.09 -14.38
C ARG A 30 -26.35 -22.01 -13.28
N VAL A 31 -25.10 -22.28 -13.63
CA VAL A 31 -23.96 -22.16 -12.71
C VAL A 31 -23.73 -20.69 -12.38
N HIS A 32 -23.74 -20.36 -11.09
CA HIS A 32 -23.41 -19.04 -10.60
C HIS A 32 -21.90 -18.97 -10.30
N ILE A 33 -21.17 -18.16 -11.06
CA ILE A 33 -19.76 -17.92 -10.81
C ILE A 33 -19.66 -16.75 -9.82
N PRO A 34 -19.02 -16.92 -8.66
CA PRO A 34 -18.85 -15.84 -7.70
C PRO A 34 -17.96 -14.75 -8.28
N GLN A 35 -18.28 -13.51 -7.95
CA GLN A 35 -17.50 -12.36 -8.40
C GLN A 35 -16.17 -12.31 -7.64
N ILE A 36 -15.07 -12.59 -8.34
CA ILE A 36 -13.72 -12.40 -7.81
C ILE A 36 -13.42 -10.90 -7.85
N LYS A 37 -13.38 -10.28 -6.67
CA LYS A 37 -12.98 -8.87 -6.53
C LYS A 37 -11.46 -8.82 -6.34
N LEU A 38 -10.75 -8.36 -7.36
CA LEU A 38 -9.36 -7.98 -7.21
C LEU A 38 -9.32 -6.60 -6.55
N THR A 39 -8.68 -6.51 -5.39
CA THR A 39 -8.40 -5.22 -4.77
C THR A 39 -7.40 -4.46 -5.63
N PRO A 40 -7.69 -3.19 -6.01
CA PRO A 40 -6.71 -2.39 -6.71
C PRO A 40 -5.50 -2.21 -5.79
N MET A 41 -4.31 -2.56 -6.29
CA MET A 41 -3.07 -2.23 -5.58
C MET A 41 -2.90 -0.71 -5.59
N GLN A 42 -2.68 -0.12 -4.42
CA GLN A 42 -2.22 1.26 -4.32
C GLN A 42 -0.92 1.43 -5.08
N SER A 43 -0.68 2.63 -5.62
CA SER A 43 0.52 2.87 -6.39
C SER A 43 1.75 2.78 -5.46
N ALA A 44 2.76 2.02 -5.88
CA ALA A 44 4.01 1.92 -5.12
C ALA A 44 4.63 3.31 -4.88
N ALA A 45 4.44 4.24 -5.82
CA ALA A 45 4.89 5.61 -5.71
C ALA A 45 4.30 6.32 -4.48
N GLU A 46 2.99 6.22 -4.24
CA GLU A 46 2.35 6.84 -3.07
C GLU A 46 2.81 6.22 -1.75
N ILE A 47 3.07 4.92 -1.74
CA ILE A 47 3.51 4.21 -0.52
C ILE A 47 4.94 4.61 -0.16
N PHE A 48 5.83 4.74 -1.14
CA PHE A 48 7.25 4.98 -0.89
C PHE A 48 7.66 6.46 -0.91
N ALA A 49 6.86 7.36 -1.48
CA ALA A 49 7.14 8.80 -1.47
C ALA A 49 7.53 9.36 -0.09
N PRO A 50 6.75 9.15 1.00
CA PRO A 50 7.11 9.70 2.31
C PRO A 50 8.42 9.12 2.87
N TRP A 51 8.74 7.87 2.54
CA TRP A 51 10.00 7.22 2.97
C TRP A 51 11.22 7.87 2.30
N TYR A 52 11.10 8.20 1.02
CA TYR A 52 12.16 8.93 0.31
C TYR A 52 12.34 10.33 0.88
N GLU A 53 11.24 11.05 1.13
CA GLU A 53 11.28 12.40 1.71
C GLU A 53 11.96 12.42 3.08
N GLU A 54 11.68 11.45 3.95
CA GLU A 54 12.32 11.34 5.27
C GLU A 54 13.83 11.11 5.14
N CYS A 55 14.24 10.22 4.24
CA CYS A 55 15.65 9.95 3.99
C CYS A 55 16.38 11.20 3.47
N ASP A 56 15.78 11.93 2.53
CA ASP A 56 16.35 13.17 1.99
C ASP A 56 16.46 14.26 3.07
N GLN A 57 15.47 14.38 3.96
CA GLN A 57 15.52 15.32 5.08
C GLN A 57 16.65 14.99 6.06
N LEU A 58 16.90 13.71 6.35
CA LEU A 58 18.00 13.28 7.22
C LEU A 58 19.36 13.63 6.62
N VAL A 59 19.53 13.43 5.31
CA VAL A 59 20.77 13.80 4.60
C VAL A 59 21.00 15.31 4.69
N GLN A 60 19.97 16.11 4.41
CA GLN A 60 20.06 17.58 4.49
C GLN A 60 20.39 18.07 5.91
N LEU A 61 19.83 17.43 6.94
CA LEU A 61 20.13 17.76 8.33
C LEU A 61 21.57 17.43 8.71
N ALA A 62 22.10 16.31 8.24
CA ALA A 62 23.50 15.94 8.43
C ALA A 62 24.44 16.95 7.76
N ASP A 63 24.16 17.33 6.52
CA ASP A 63 24.96 18.33 5.79
C ASP A 63 24.94 19.70 6.49
N LEU A 64 23.77 20.13 6.99
CA LEU A 64 23.65 21.36 7.75
C LEU A 64 24.43 21.31 9.08
N HIS A 65 24.41 20.17 9.76
CA HIS A 65 25.19 19.96 10.98
C HIS A 65 26.70 20.08 10.70
N ASP A 66 27.18 19.42 9.64
CA ASP A 66 28.61 19.45 9.25
C ASP A 66 29.07 20.83 8.77
N MET A 67 28.19 21.57 8.09
CA MET A 67 28.45 22.97 7.73
C MET A 67 28.54 23.87 8.97
N ARG A 68 27.65 23.69 9.95
CA ARG A 68 27.66 24.47 11.20
C ARG A 68 28.91 24.17 12.04
N GLY A 69 29.35 22.91 12.12
CA GLY A 69 30.61 22.56 12.78
C GLY A 69 31.79 23.32 12.19
N ARG A 70 31.93 23.31 10.86
CA ARG A 70 32.99 24.04 10.15
C ARG A 70 32.91 25.57 10.33
N GLN A 71 31.71 26.13 10.40
CA GLN A 71 31.52 27.55 10.69
C GLN A 71 31.93 27.90 12.12
N PHE A 72 31.60 27.04 13.08
CA PHE A 72 32.01 27.19 14.47
C PHE A 72 33.53 27.13 14.61
N ASP A 73 34.21 26.18 13.96
CA ASP A 73 35.67 26.05 14.02
C ASP A 73 36.37 27.30 13.46
N ARG A 74 35.90 27.83 12.32
CA ARG A 74 36.42 29.07 11.74
C ARG A 74 36.19 30.28 12.66
N TRP A 75 35.03 30.36 13.31
CA TRP A 75 34.75 31.41 14.29
C TRP A 75 35.66 31.26 15.52
N TYR A 76 35.84 30.05 16.04
CA TYR A 76 36.66 29.76 17.20
C TYR A 76 38.13 30.13 16.97
N GLU A 77 38.66 29.78 15.79
CA GLU A 77 40.02 30.16 15.39
C GLU A 77 40.17 31.68 15.26
N SER A 78 39.24 32.33 14.54
CA SER A 78 39.35 33.75 14.21
C SER A 78 39.03 34.72 15.36
N GLN A 79 38.20 34.34 16.32
CA GLN A 79 37.74 35.23 17.40
C GLN A 79 38.30 34.86 18.77
N TYR A 80 38.47 33.56 19.04
CA TYR A 80 38.88 33.10 20.37
C TYR A 80 40.38 32.76 20.43
N LEU A 81 40.93 32.08 19.42
CA LEU A 81 42.37 31.76 19.41
C LEU A 81 43.23 32.98 19.04
N SER A 82 42.76 33.84 18.14
CA SER A 82 43.47 35.08 17.73
C SER A 82 43.59 36.13 18.85
N ASN A 83 42.60 36.21 19.72
CA ASN A 83 42.55 37.16 20.84
C ASN A 83 43.19 36.62 22.12
N LYS A 84 43.71 35.38 22.09
CA LYS A 84 44.43 34.82 23.25
C LYS A 84 45.83 35.43 23.33
N PRO A 85 46.28 35.80 24.54
CA PRO A 85 47.62 36.32 24.73
C PRO A 85 48.67 35.26 24.33
N PRO A 86 49.81 35.69 23.77
CA PRO A 86 50.87 34.81 23.30
C PRO A 86 51.42 34.01 24.49
N GLY A 87 51.15 32.70 24.49
CA GLY A 87 51.45 31.77 25.60
C GLY A 87 50.31 30.79 25.91
N MET A 88 49.07 31.13 25.58
CA MET A 88 47.90 30.25 25.76
C MET A 88 47.44 29.51 24.49
N ALA A 89 47.98 29.89 23.33
CA ALA A 89 47.63 29.34 22.01
C ALA A 89 48.43 28.08 21.63
N MET A 90 49.48 27.73 22.38
CA MET A 90 50.24 26.50 22.15
C MET A 90 49.52 25.32 22.82
N GLY A 91 49.08 24.36 22.00
CA GLY A 91 48.21 23.24 22.36
C GLY A 91 48.76 22.31 23.44
N MET A 92 48.70 22.74 24.70
CA MET A 92 49.17 21.99 25.87
C MET A 92 48.03 21.38 26.71
N LEU A 93 46.76 21.53 26.30
CA LEU A 93 45.59 21.06 27.08
C LEU A 93 44.65 20.09 26.35
N SER A 94 45.02 19.59 25.18
CA SER A 94 44.33 18.43 24.60
C SER A 94 44.93 17.17 25.25
N PRO A 95 44.13 16.29 25.89
CA PRO A 95 44.67 15.08 26.49
C PRO A 95 45.35 14.24 25.41
N SER A 96 46.68 14.14 25.48
CA SER A 96 47.46 13.13 24.76
C SER A 96 47.05 11.78 25.32
N ARG A 97 46.32 10.99 24.54
CA ARG A 97 46.05 9.58 24.84
C ARG A 97 47.42 8.86 24.95
N ARG A 98 47.87 8.64 26.18
CA ARG A 98 48.98 7.73 26.46
C ARG A 98 48.45 6.32 26.26
N GLU A 99 49.20 5.53 25.48
CA GLU A 99 49.11 4.07 25.46
C GLU A 99 49.22 3.48 26.87
#